data_AF-A0A257Z1N6-F1
#
_entry.id   AF-A0A257Z1N6-F1
#
_cell.length_a   1.000
_cell.length_b   1.000
_cell.length_c   1.000
_cell.angle_alpha   90.00
_cell.angle_beta   90.00
_cell.angle_gamma   90.00
#
_symmetry.space_group_name_H-M   'P 1'
#
loop_
_entity.id
_entity.type
_entity.pdbx_description
1 polymer ?
#
loop_
_entity_poly.entity_id
_entity_poly.type
_entity_poly.pdbx_seq_one_letter_code
_entity_poly.pdbx_strand_id
1 'polypeptide(L)'
;MSAMLTDPGSDAILVLNCPTAVADSTEAADAVIDVIARHPGAPVLTCWLGETAVAEARRRFAAKRVPTYETPDEAVRAFSHLAAYRRNQTLLMETPPARGFEEPDHSRAREIVQEAVAAGRSTLTEFEAKGVLAAYDIPVVATRRARSPEEAATFAAEIGRPVALKILSQDISHKTDVGGVRLDLRTPQAVEEAARLMLETVSLRRPDARIEGFTVQEMIHRPQAEELIVGISNDSTFGPVILFGEGGTAVEVIADRAVALPPLNRLLAREMIDRTRVAKRLAGYRDRPAADMEGIEATLVKISDLLADIPEITELDINPLLADSTGVIALDARIVAKPADGIGTRRFAIRPYPTRLVDTISLTDGQVLDLRPIRPEDEPGLVDMVRRSDPQDVRMRFLGSVKDFPHLMAARLSQIDYHREMALVAVNALQEIVGVVRIIADPDNDAAEYAIMVRSDQKGKGLGYGMMVKILDYARSQGLKRIFGDVLRENQPMLRVAEDVGFTVRAGSDDPTLVRVDLTL
;
A
#
# COMPACT_ATOMS: atom_id res chain seq x y z
N MET A 1 31.81 -19.28 6.08
CA MET A 1 30.53 -19.78 5.55
C MET A 1 29.61 -20.28 6.66
N SER A 2 29.95 -21.32 7.45
CA SER A 2 29.06 -21.83 8.51
C SER A 2 28.57 -20.76 9.49
N ALA A 3 29.46 -19.86 9.93
CA ALA A 3 29.08 -18.74 10.79
C ALA A 3 28.02 -17.80 10.16
N MET A 4 28.09 -17.57 8.84
CA MET A 4 27.09 -16.78 8.11
C MET A 4 25.78 -17.55 7.93
N LEU A 5 25.82 -18.87 7.73
CA LEU A 5 24.59 -19.67 7.64
C LEU A 5 23.83 -19.77 8.96
N THR A 6 24.51 -19.56 10.08
CA THR A 6 23.90 -19.51 11.41
C THR A 6 23.50 -18.11 11.85
N ASP A 7 23.88 -17.08 11.08
CA ASP A 7 23.54 -15.69 11.38
C ASP A 7 22.09 -15.40 10.95
N PRO A 8 21.19 -15.01 11.87
CA PRO A 8 19.82 -14.64 11.53
C PRO A 8 19.73 -13.45 10.56
N GLY A 9 20.77 -12.63 10.44
CA GLY A 9 20.84 -11.51 9.50
C GLY A 9 21.27 -11.89 8.07
N SER A 10 21.58 -13.16 7.82
CA SER A 10 22.12 -13.64 6.54
C SER A 10 21.13 -14.58 5.84
N ASP A 11 20.31 -14.03 4.93
CA ASP A 11 19.28 -14.81 4.21
C ASP A 11 19.84 -15.69 3.09
N ALA A 12 20.97 -15.30 2.48
CA ALA A 12 21.62 -16.02 1.38
C ALA A 12 23.11 -15.70 1.27
N ILE A 13 23.89 -16.61 0.68
CA ILE A 13 25.35 -16.46 0.56
C ILE A 13 25.77 -16.63 -0.90
N LEU A 14 26.52 -15.66 -1.43
CA LEU A 14 27.27 -15.80 -2.67
C LEU A 14 28.76 -16.00 -2.34
N VAL A 15 29.30 -17.18 -2.66
CA VAL A 15 30.72 -17.50 -2.47
C VAL A 15 31.49 -17.22 -3.76
N LEU A 16 32.45 -16.31 -3.69
CA LEU A 16 33.33 -15.97 -4.80
C LEU A 16 34.73 -16.54 -4.57
N ASN A 17 35.30 -17.18 -5.58
CA ASN A 17 36.69 -17.63 -5.56
C ASN A 17 37.41 -17.15 -6.82
N CYS A 18 38.53 -16.46 -6.62
CA CYS A 18 39.46 -16.14 -7.70
C CYS A 18 40.70 -17.02 -7.52
N PRO A 19 41.10 -17.82 -8.52
CA PRO A 19 42.27 -18.68 -8.43
C PRO A 19 43.52 -17.87 -8.13
N THR A 20 44.33 -18.35 -7.19
CA THR A 20 45.65 -17.78 -6.90
C THR A 20 46.70 -18.88 -6.99
N ALA A 21 47.97 -18.52 -7.15
CA ALA A 21 49.06 -19.49 -7.28
C ALA A 21 49.30 -20.35 -6.03
N VAL A 22 48.69 -20.01 -4.89
CA VAL A 22 48.96 -20.63 -3.58
C VAL A 22 47.76 -21.37 -2.99
N ALA A 23 46.57 -21.26 -3.59
CA ALA A 23 45.34 -21.86 -3.05
C ALA A 23 44.64 -22.72 -4.10
N ASP A 24 44.28 -23.95 -3.74
CA ASP A 24 43.56 -24.87 -4.63
C ASP A 24 42.06 -24.54 -4.64
N SER A 25 41.58 -24.11 -5.81
CA SER A 25 40.16 -23.80 -6.04
C SER A 25 39.25 -25.02 -5.89
N THR A 26 39.75 -26.23 -6.11
CA THR A 26 39.01 -27.49 -5.95
C THR A 26 38.84 -27.84 -4.48
N GLU A 27 39.90 -27.72 -3.68
CA GLU A 27 39.82 -27.92 -2.22
C GLU A 27 38.85 -26.91 -1.59
N ALA A 28 38.91 -25.64 -2.03
CA ALA A 28 37.97 -24.62 -1.58
C ALA A 28 36.51 -24.97 -1.95
N ALA A 29 36.28 -25.56 -3.13
CA ALA A 29 34.96 -25.99 -3.55
C ALA A 29 34.44 -27.16 -2.71
N ASP A 30 35.29 -28.15 -2.40
CA ASP A 30 34.94 -29.27 -1.52
C ASP A 30 34.54 -28.77 -0.13
N ALA A 31 35.29 -27.82 0.44
CA ALA A 31 34.96 -27.22 1.72
C ALA A 31 33.59 -26.51 1.71
N VAL A 32 33.24 -25.81 0.62
CA VAL A 32 31.91 -25.20 0.46
C VAL A 32 30.83 -26.27 0.38
N ILE A 33 31.03 -27.31 -0.43
CA ILE A 33 30.09 -28.43 -0.58
C ILE A 33 29.84 -29.12 0.76
N ASP A 34 30.89 -29.36 1.54
CA ASP A 34 30.80 -30.01 2.85
C ASP A 34 30.02 -29.17 3.86
N VAL A 35 30.08 -27.84 3.76
CA VAL A 35 29.27 -26.94 4.58
C VAL A 35 27.81 -26.99 4.10
N ILE A 36 27.54 -26.89 2.80
CA ILE A 36 26.17 -26.97 2.25
C ILE A 36 25.49 -28.29 2.64
N ALA A 37 26.23 -29.41 2.59
CA ALA A 37 25.70 -30.72 2.96
C ALA A 37 25.24 -30.80 4.43
N ARG A 38 25.85 -30.00 5.33
CA ARG A 38 25.46 -29.88 6.74
C ARG A 38 24.29 -28.93 6.97
N HIS A 39 23.92 -28.13 5.97
CA HIS A 39 22.82 -27.16 6.02
C HIS A 39 21.87 -27.33 4.82
N PRO A 40 21.10 -28.43 4.76
CA PRO A 40 20.18 -28.69 3.65
C PRO A 40 19.18 -27.54 3.49
N GLY A 41 19.03 -27.03 2.27
CA GLY A 41 18.10 -25.94 1.95
C GLY A 41 18.68 -24.52 2.11
N ALA A 42 19.93 -24.38 2.55
CA ALA A 42 20.61 -23.08 2.58
C ALA A 42 20.73 -22.48 1.16
N PRO A 43 20.30 -21.23 0.93
CA PRO A 43 20.38 -20.59 -0.39
C PRO A 43 21.81 -20.07 -0.65
N VAL A 44 22.63 -20.95 -1.22
CA VAL A 44 24.05 -20.67 -1.52
C VAL A 44 24.30 -20.70 -3.03
N LEU A 45 24.90 -19.62 -3.53
CA LEU A 45 25.35 -19.49 -4.92
C LEU A 45 26.89 -19.46 -4.93
N THR A 46 27.49 -19.93 -6.00
CA THR A 46 28.95 -19.94 -6.16
C THR A 46 29.38 -19.29 -7.46
N CYS A 47 30.52 -18.60 -7.45
CA CYS A 47 31.19 -18.16 -8.68
C CYS A 47 32.70 -18.32 -8.51
N TRP A 48 33.23 -19.30 -9.22
CA TRP A 48 34.67 -19.55 -9.30
C TRP A 48 35.14 -18.91 -10.60
N LEU A 49 35.89 -17.82 -10.51
CA LEU A 49 36.36 -17.07 -11.68
C LEU A 49 37.45 -17.83 -12.45
N GLY A 50 37.46 -17.62 -13.77
CA GLY A 50 38.41 -18.28 -14.67
C GLY A 50 37.75 -19.36 -15.52
N GLU A 51 38.56 -20.16 -16.19
CA GLU A 51 38.07 -21.14 -17.16
C GLU A 51 38.58 -22.54 -16.81
N THR A 52 39.74 -22.95 -17.33
CA THR A 52 40.28 -24.30 -17.14
C THR A 52 40.67 -24.61 -15.69
N ALA A 53 41.28 -23.66 -14.98
CA ALA A 53 41.76 -23.84 -13.61
C ALA A 53 40.65 -24.15 -12.58
N VAL A 54 39.40 -23.79 -12.88
CA VAL A 54 38.24 -23.95 -11.98
C VAL A 54 37.18 -24.89 -12.53
N ALA A 55 37.40 -25.47 -13.72
CA ALA A 55 36.42 -26.33 -14.37
C ALA A 55 36.03 -27.53 -13.51
N GLU A 56 37.00 -28.11 -12.78
CA GLU A 56 36.74 -29.23 -11.87
C GLU A 56 35.87 -28.82 -10.67
N ALA A 57 36.18 -27.69 -10.03
CA ALA A 57 35.35 -27.12 -8.96
C ALA A 57 33.90 -26.90 -9.40
N ARG A 58 33.69 -26.29 -10.59
CA ARG A 58 32.35 -26.08 -11.16
C ARG A 58 31.61 -27.39 -11.44
N ARG A 59 32.30 -28.42 -11.97
CA ARG A 59 31.71 -29.75 -12.16
C ARG A 59 31.24 -30.37 -10.85
N ARG A 60 32.01 -30.19 -9.76
CA ARG A 60 31.63 -30.70 -8.43
C ARG A 60 30.40 -29.99 -7.87
N PHE A 61 30.30 -28.68 -8.01
CA PHE A 61 29.09 -27.94 -7.65
C PHE A 61 27.86 -28.45 -8.42
N ALA A 62 27.98 -28.59 -9.75
CA ALA A 62 26.89 -29.10 -10.59
C ALA A 62 26.46 -30.52 -10.19
N ALA A 63 27.41 -31.42 -9.92
CA ALA A 63 27.13 -32.78 -9.46
C ALA A 63 26.36 -32.83 -8.13
N LYS A 64 26.53 -31.82 -7.28
CA LYS A 64 25.81 -31.65 -6.01
C LYS A 64 24.59 -30.74 -6.09
N ARG A 65 24.20 -30.31 -7.31
CA ARG A 65 23.10 -29.36 -7.58
C ARG A 65 23.25 -28.03 -6.84
N VAL A 66 24.49 -27.58 -6.65
CA VAL A 66 24.80 -26.25 -6.13
C VAL A 66 24.85 -25.27 -7.31
N PRO A 67 24.03 -24.19 -7.34
CA PRO A 67 24.10 -23.18 -8.38
C PRO A 67 25.51 -22.56 -8.49
N THR A 68 26.07 -22.58 -9.69
CA THR A 68 27.42 -22.08 -9.98
C THR A 68 27.43 -21.24 -11.25
N TYR A 69 28.13 -20.11 -11.23
CA TYR A 69 28.16 -19.10 -12.30
C TYR A 69 29.58 -18.80 -12.73
N GLU A 70 29.76 -18.43 -14.00
CA GLU A 70 31.09 -18.23 -14.57
C GLU A 70 31.67 -16.87 -14.23
N THR A 71 30.81 -15.85 -14.19
CA THR A 71 31.19 -14.47 -13.95
C THR A 71 30.52 -13.91 -12.69
N PRO A 72 31.15 -12.95 -11.99
CA PRO A 72 30.53 -12.25 -10.88
C PRO A 72 29.22 -11.54 -11.28
N ASP A 73 29.15 -10.96 -12.47
CA ASP A 73 27.96 -10.26 -12.96
C ASP A 73 26.74 -11.19 -13.06
N GLU A 74 26.91 -12.39 -13.62
CA GLU A 74 25.86 -13.40 -13.67
C GLU A 74 25.45 -13.86 -12.27
N ALA A 75 26.43 -14.10 -11.40
CA ALA A 75 26.18 -14.57 -10.05
C ALA A 75 25.41 -13.54 -9.22
N VAL A 76 25.81 -12.26 -9.27
CA VAL A 76 25.13 -11.15 -8.60
C VAL A 76 23.74 -10.95 -9.19
N ARG A 77 23.57 -11.02 -10.52
CA ARG A 77 22.25 -10.91 -11.15
C ARG A 77 21.29 -12.02 -10.67
N ALA A 78 21.75 -13.27 -10.65
CA ALA A 78 20.97 -14.38 -10.13
C ALA A 78 20.63 -14.22 -8.64
N PHE A 79 21.60 -13.76 -7.84
CA PHE A 79 21.39 -13.44 -6.43
C PHE A 79 20.32 -12.34 -6.24
N SER A 80 20.39 -11.27 -7.03
CA SER A 80 19.41 -10.19 -7.02
C SER A 80 18.01 -10.67 -7.39
N HIS A 81 17.87 -11.62 -8.32
CA HIS A 81 16.56 -12.19 -8.65
C HIS A 81 15.96 -12.99 -7.48
N LEU A 82 16.76 -13.74 -6.73
CA LEU A 82 16.28 -14.46 -5.54
C LEU A 82 15.84 -13.49 -4.45
N ALA A 83 16.64 -12.45 -4.19
CA ALA A 83 16.30 -11.42 -3.22
C ALA A 83 15.01 -10.68 -3.63
N ALA A 84 14.90 -10.27 -4.90
CA ALA A 84 13.71 -9.61 -5.43
C ALA A 84 12.47 -10.52 -5.37
N TYR A 85 12.61 -11.81 -5.70
CA TYR A 85 11.53 -12.77 -5.61
C TYR A 85 11.02 -12.90 -4.17
N ARG A 86 11.92 -13.11 -3.20
CA ARG A 86 11.55 -13.23 -1.77
C ARG A 86 10.86 -11.96 -1.27
N ARG A 87 11.42 -10.79 -1.60
CA ARG A 87 10.85 -9.49 -1.28
C ARG A 87 9.45 -9.33 -1.87
N ASN A 88 9.26 -9.62 -3.15
CA ASN A 88 7.95 -9.57 -3.80
C ASN A 88 6.95 -10.53 -3.16
N GLN A 89 7.37 -11.74 -2.76
CA GLN A 89 6.50 -12.67 -2.03
C GLN A 89 6.03 -12.07 -0.70
N THR A 90 6.91 -11.42 0.07
CA THR A 90 6.50 -10.71 1.29
C THR A 90 5.52 -9.59 0.98
N LEU A 91 5.81 -8.75 -0.02
CA LEU A 91 4.94 -7.64 -0.39
C LEU A 91 3.57 -8.10 -0.92
N LEU A 92 3.48 -9.28 -1.54
CA LEU A 92 2.20 -9.87 -1.98
C LEU A 92 1.32 -10.32 -0.81
N MET A 93 1.92 -10.58 0.36
CA MET A 93 1.17 -10.91 1.57
C MET A 93 0.63 -9.66 2.26
N GLU A 94 1.18 -8.47 1.96
CA GLU A 94 0.73 -7.25 2.58
C GLU A 94 -0.70 -6.90 2.14
N THR A 95 -1.59 -6.88 3.13
CA THR A 95 -2.97 -6.44 2.95
C THR A 95 -3.16 -5.13 3.69
N PRO A 96 -3.02 -3.98 3.00
CA PRO A 96 -3.31 -2.70 3.64
C PRO A 96 -4.76 -2.72 4.14
N PRO A 97 -4.97 -2.50 5.45
CA PRO A 97 -6.31 -2.31 5.96
C PRO A 97 -6.93 -1.09 5.26
N ALA A 98 -8.26 -0.97 5.28
CA ALA A 98 -8.89 0.27 4.82
C ALA A 98 -8.39 1.52 5.57
N ARG A 99 -7.83 1.35 6.77
CA ARG A 99 -7.30 2.42 7.64
C ARG A 99 -6.15 1.92 8.50
N GLY A 100 -5.10 2.74 8.64
CA GLY A 100 -3.89 2.42 9.42
C GLY A 100 -3.75 3.12 10.78
N PHE A 101 -4.62 4.08 11.11
CA PHE A 101 -4.49 4.97 12.29
C PHE A 101 -5.83 5.26 12.98
N GLU A 102 -5.79 5.98 14.12
CA GLU A 102 -6.96 6.59 14.75
C GLU A 102 -7.75 7.44 13.74
N GLU A 103 -9.06 7.56 13.94
CA GLU A 103 -9.97 8.15 12.96
C GLU A 103 -9.69 9.66 12.81
N PRO A 104 -9.11 10.10 11.66
CA PRO A 104 -8.82 11.52 11.45
C PRO A 104 -10.10 12.34 11.32
N ASP A 105 -9.99 13.67 11.36
CA ASP A 105 -11.13 14.57 11.18
C ASP A 105 -11.51 14.67 9.68
N HIS A 106 -12.06 13.57 9.16
CA HIS A 106 -12.48 13.44 7.77
C HIS A 106 -13.50 14.51 7.38
N SER A 107 -14.38 14.88 8.31
CA SER A 107 -15.41 15.90 8.11
C SER A 107 -14.75 17.24 7.82
N ARG A 108 -13.78 17.65 8.65
CA ARG A 108 -13.07 18.92 8.46
C ARG A 108 -12.30 18.97 7.14
N ALA A 109 -11.59 17.89 6.80
CA ALA A 109 -10.85 17.83 5.55
C ALA A 109 -11.79 17.91 4.33
N ARG A 110 -12.90 17.18 4.37
CA ARG A 110 -13.91 17.16 3.29
C ARG A 110 -14.60 18.52 3.15
N GLU A 111 -14.95 19.18 4.25
CA GLU A 111 -15.52 20.54 4.25
C GLU A 111 -14.60 21.53 3.51
N ILE A 112 -13.30 21.56 3.86
CA ILE A 112 -12.33 22.48 3.23
C ILE A 112 -12.27 22.25 1.71
N VAL A 113 -12.19 20.99 1.28
CA VAL A 113 -12.10 20.65 -0.14
C VAL A 113 -13.40 20.98 -0.87
N GLN A 114 -14.55 20.66 -0.27
CA GLN A 114 -15.86 20.93 -0.86
C GLN A 114 -16.16 22.42 -0.97
N GLU A 115 -15.76 23.24 0.02
CA GLU A 115 -15.86 24.70 -0.06
C GLU A 115 -15.06 25.26 -1.24
N ALA A 116 -13.86 24.72 -1.49
CA ALA A 116 -13.04 25.12 -2.62
C ALA A 116 -13.67 24.73 -3.97
N VAL A 117 -14.12 23.49 -4.09
CA VAL A 117 -14.76 22.97 -5.31
C VAL A 117 -16.08 23.68 -5.58
N ALA A 118 -16.91 23.91 -4.56
CA ALA A 118 -18.19 24.62 -4.68
C ALA A 118 -18.01 26.10 -5.09
N ALA A 119 -16.90 26.72 -4.68
CA ALA A 119 -16.50 28.05 -5.14
C ALA A 119 -15.94 28.07 -6.58
N GLY A 120 -15.96 26.93 -7.30
CA GLY A 120 -15.43 26.80 -8.66
C GLY A 120 -13.90 26.84 -8.73
N ARG A 121 -13.21 26.67 -7.60
CA ARG A 121 -11.75 26.66 -7.54
C ARG A 121 -11.21 25.25 -7.74
N SER A 122 -10.12 25.15 -8.50
CA SER A 122 -9.42 23.88 -8.73
C SER A 122 -8.20 23.69 -7.82
N THR A 123 -7.74 24.75 -7.15
CA THR A 123 -6.55 24.73 -6.30
C THR A 123 -6.89 25.31 -4.93
N LEU A 124 -6.48 24.61 -3.88
CA LEU A 124 -6.60 25.09 -2.51
C LEU A 124 -5.52 26.14 -2.23
N THR A 125 -5.84 27.12 -1.38
CA THR A 125 -4.84 28.02 -0.81
C THR A 125 -3.89 27.24 0.11
N GLU A 126 -2.70 27.79 0.37
CA GLU A 126 -1.71 27.14 1.26
C GLU A 126 -2.28 26.90 2.67
N PHE A 127 -3.14 27.79 3.16
CA PHE A 127 -3.80 27.64 4.46
C PHE A 127 -4.81 26.48 4.45
N GLU A 128 -5.63 26.38 3.41
CA GLU A 128 -6.59 25.29 3.22
C GLU A 128 -5.86 23.95 3.07
N ALA A 129 -4.82 23.89 2.25
CA ALA A 129 -4.02 22.68 2.03
C ALA A 129 -3.41 22.15 3.34
N LYS A 130 -2.81 23.04 4.14
CA LYS A 130 -2.29 22.68 5.48
C LYS A 130 -3.40 22.27 6.45
N GLY A 131 -4.59 22.87 6.35
CA GLY A 131 -5.76 22.45 7.11
C GLY A 131 -6.21 21.02 6.79
N VAL A 132 -6.18 20.63 5.51
CA VAL A 132 -6.47 19.24 5.08
C VAL A 132 -5.42 18.27 5.63
N LEU A 133 -4.13 18.60 5.53
CA LEU A 133 -3.05 17.77 6.07
C LEU A 133 -3.15 17.62 7.60
N ALA A 134 -3.40 18.71 8.32
CA ALA A 134 -3.55 18.71 9.77
C ALA A 134 -4.75 17.87 10.23
N ALA A 135 -5.85 17.85 9.46
CA ALA A 135 -7.02 17.01 9.76
C ALA A 135 -6.71 15.50 9.67
N TYR A 136 -5.65 15.11 8.96
CA TYR A 136 -5.11 13.74 8.92
C TYR A 136 -3.91 13.55 9.86
N ASP A 137 -3.70 14.46 10.82
CA ASP A 137 -2.57 14.46 11.75
C ASP A 137 -1.20 14.41 11.04
N ILE A 138 -1.10 15.02 9.86
CA ILE A 138 0.19 15.26 9.21
C ILE A 138 0.73 16.58 9.77
N PRO A 139 1.88 16.59 10.48
CA PRO A 139 2.37 17.80 11.11
C PRO A 139 2.68 18.88 10.07
N VAL A 140 2.09 20.06 10.22
CA VAL A 140 2.30 21.22 9.34
C VAL A 140 2.83 22.39 10.15
N VAL A 141 3.61 23.27 9.51
CA VAL A 141 4.05 24.52 10.13
C VAL A 141 2.84 25.38 10.51
N ALA A 142 2.86 25.89 11.75
CA ALA A 142 1.84 26.79 12.26
C ALA A 142 1.68 27.98 11.31
N THR A 143 0.48 28.12 10.73
CA THR A 143 0.18 29.13 9.73
C THR A 143 -1.02 29.97 10.18
N ARG A 144 -0.92 31.29 10.06
CA ARG A 144 -2.00 32.25 10.32
C ARG A 144 -2.26 33.09 9.08
N ARG A 145 -3.53 33.41 8.82
CA ARG A 145 -3.94 34.27 7.70
C ARG A 145 -4.20 35.68 8.22
N ALA A 146 -3.43 36.65 7.74
CA ALA A 146 -3.63 38.07 8.00
C ALA A 146 -4.19 38.78 6.77
N ARG A 147 -5.11 39.72 6.97
CA ARG A 147 -5.74 40.56 5.94
C ARG A 147 -5.02 41.91 5.79
N SER A 148 -4.20 42.30 6.75
CA SER A 148 -3.43 43.55 6.71
C SER A 148 -1.99 43.39 7.26
N PRO A 149 -1.07 44.32 6.94
CA PRO A 149 0.26 44.38 7.55
C PRO A 149 0.24 44.40 9.09
N GLU A 150 -0.69 45.13 9.69
CA GLU A 150 -0.82 45.28 11.15
C GLU A 150 -1.31 43.98 11.80
N GLU A 151 -2.24 43.28 11.15
CA GLU A 151 -2.69 41.97 11.60
C GLU A 151 -1.54 40.94 11.48
N ALA A 152 -0.75 41.01 10.41
CA ALA A 152 0.42 40.14 10.25
C ALA A 152 1.46 40.36 11.36
N ALA A 153 1.69 41.61 11.76
CA ALA A 153 2.55 41.95 12.88
C ALA A 153 2.02 41.41 14.21
N THR A 154 0.70 41.46 14.43
CA THR A 154 0.05 40.89 15.61
C THR A 154 0.29 39.38 15.68
N PHE A 155 0.05 38.64 14.60
CA PHE A 155 0.31 37.20 14.59
C PHE A 155 1.78 36.85 14.77
N ALA A 156 2.70 37.66 14.23
CA ALA A 156 4.13 37.46 14.46
C ALA A 156 4.49 37.64 15.95
N ALA A 157 3.87 38.60 16.64
CA ALA A 157 4.04 38.80 18.07
C ALA A 157 3.52 37.60 18.88
N GLU A 158 2.36 37.05 18.50
CA GLU A 158 1.78 35.85 19.13
C GLU A 158 2.64 34.59 18.94
N ILE A 159 3.24 34.42 17.76
CA ILE A 159 4.17 33.30 17.48
C ILE A 159 5.45 33.44 18.31
N GLY A 160 5.93 34.67 18.54
CA GLY A 160 7.06 34.94 19.45
C GLY A 160 8.43 34.42 18.97
N ARG A 161 8.54 34.06 17.69
CA ARG A 161 9.74 33.50 17.04
C ARG A 161 9.94 34.16 15.67
N PRO A 162 11.11 33.98 15.01
CA PRO A 162 11.25 34.42 13.63
C PRO A 162 10.15 33.83 12.74
N VAL A 163 9.59 34.64 11.85
CA VAL A 163 8.50 34.22 10.96
C VAL A 163 8.86 34.37 9.49
N ALA A 164 8.21 33.56 8.66
CA ALA A 164 8.09 33.78 7.23
C ALA A 164 6.76 34.47 6.94
N LEU A 165 6.81 35.49 6.08
CA LEU A 165 5.65 36.18 5.55
C LEU A 165 5.53 35.84 4.06
N LYS A 166 4.39 35.29 3.64
CA LYS A 166 4.10 35.01 2.23
C LYS A 166 2.83 35.73 1.77
N ILE A 167 2.80 36.18 0.52
CA ILE A 167 1.61 36.79 -0.07
C ILE A 167 0.51 35.73 -0.26
N LEU A 168 -0.73 36.08 0.08
CA LEU A 168 -1.90 35.26 -0.17
C LEU A 168 -2.67 35.82 -1.36
N SER A 169 -2.53 35.16 -2.52
CA SER A 169 -3.23 35.52 -3.75
C SER A 169 -3.39 34.28 -4.63
N GLN A 170 -4.61 34.06 -5.15
CA GLN A 170 -4.88 32.99 -6.11
C GLN A 170 -4.27 33.25 -7.48
N ASP A 171 -4.04 34.51 -7.82
CA ASP A 171 -3.50 34.90 -9.13
C ASP A 171 -1.96 34.76 -9.18
N ILE A 172 -1.33 34.40 -8.05
CA ILE A 172 0.12 34.31 -7.87
C ILE A 172 0.50 32.92 -7.36
N SER A 173 0.82 32.01 -8.28
CA SER A 173 1.33 30.67 -7.95
C SER A 173 2.80 30.70 -7.49
N HIS A 174 3.69 31.32 -8.26
CA HIS A 174 5.12 31.43 -7.95
C HIS A 174 5.41 32.70 -7.11
N LYS A 175 5.16 32.60 -5.80
CA LYS A 175 5.26 33.73 -4.85
C LYS A 175 6.67 34.35 -4.84
N THR A 176 7.72 33.55 -4.88
CA THR A 176 9.12 34.03 -4.84
C THR A 176 9.45 34.94 -6.01
N ASP A 177 8.97 34.62 -7.23
CA ASP A 177 9.28 35.34 -8.47
C ASP A 177 8.72 36.77 -8.48
N VAL A 178 7.66 37.02 -7.72
CA VAL A 178 7.06 38.35 -7.57
C VAL A 178 7.50 39.06 -6.30
N GLY A 179 8.46 38.49 -5.55
CA GLY A 179 8.88 39.02 -4.26
C GLY A 179 7.82 38.82 -3.15
N GLY A 180 6.88 37.90 -3.34
CA GLY A 180 5.80 37.55 -2.42
C GLY A 180 6.20 36.64 -1.26
N VAL A 181 7.50 36.52 -0.96
CA VAL A 181 8.02 35.77 0.20
C VAL A 181 9.08 36.61 0.90
N ARG A 182 9.01 36.69 2.23
CA ARG A 182 10.02 37.28 3.11
C ARG A 182 10.27 36.32 4.27
N LEU A 183 11.52 36.03 4.55
CA LEU A 183 11.95 35.02 5.53
C LEU A 183 12.73 35.67 6.66
N ASP A 184 12.88 34.95 7.79
CA ASP A 184 13.65 35.34 8.98
C ASP A 184 13.28 36.74 9.54
N LEU A 185 11.97 37.04 9.58
CA LEU A 185 11.46 38.28 10.16
C LEU A 185 11.34 38.12 11.67
N ARG A 186 12.18 38.84 12.43
CA ARG A 186 12.36 38.60 13.88
C ARG A 186 11.53 39.49 14.79
N THR A 187 10.90 40.54 14.26
CA THR A 187 10.12 41.49 15.06
C THR A 187 8.80 41.80 14.37
N PRO A 188 7.72 42.09 15.13
CA PRO A 188 6.44 42.51 14.56
C PRO A 188 6.57 43.71 13.61
N GLN A 189 7.42 44.67 13.97
CA GLN A 189 7.68 45.86 13.16
C GLN A 189 8.31 45.50 11.80
N ALA A 190 9.31 44.60 11.80
CA ALA A 190 9.91 44.12 10.57
C ALA A 190 8.90 43.35 9.69
N VAL A 191 7.93 42.66 10.29
CA VAL A 191 6.84 41.99 9.56
C VAL A 191 5.91 43.00 8.90
N GLU A 192 5.51 44.03 9.63
CA GLU A 192 4.64 45.10 9.13
C GLU A 192 5.30 45.86 7.95
N GLU A 193 6.57 46.23 8.11
CA GLU A 193 7.36 46.90 7.06
C GLU A 193 7.53 46.00 5.83
N ALA A 194 7.89 44.72 6.04
CA ALA A 194 8.03 43.75 4.97
C ALA A 194 6.70 43.52 4.23
N ALA A 195 5.58 43.50 4.93
CA ALA A 195 4.25 43.34 4.36
C ALA A 195 3.87 44.53 3.46
N ARG A 196 4.12 45.77 3.90
CA ARG A 196 3.87 46.96 3.07
C ARG A 196 4.73 46.97 1.81
N LEU A 197 6.03 46.72 1.96
CA LEU A 197 6.94 46.64 0.82
C LEU A 197 6.57 45.51 -0.15
N MET A 198 6.07 44.39 0.38
CA MET A 198 5.60 43.28 -0.44
C MET A 198 4.38 43.68 -1.28
N LEU A 199 3.40 44.40 -0.74
CA LEU A 199 2.25 44.90 -1.50
C LEU A 199 2.67 45.86 -2.62
N GLU A 200 3.60 46.78 -2.33
CA GLU A 200 4.17 47.68 -3.34
C GLU A 200 4.88 46.89 -4.46
N THR A 201 5.72 45.93 -4.09
CA THR A 201 6.48 45.12 -5.05
C THR A 201 5.57 44.26 -5.92
N VAL A 202 4.58 43.60 -5.31
CA VAL A 202 3.65 42.71 -6.00
C VAL A 202 2.72 43.50 -6.91
N SER A 203 2.19 44.64 -6.47
CA SER A 203 1.34 45.49 -7.31
C SER A 203 2.05 46.02 -8.55
N LEU A 204 3.36 46.31 -8.46
CA LEU A 204 4.17 46.70 -9.63
C LEU A 204 4.40 45.55 -10.62
N ARG A 205 4.61 44.33 -10.11
CA ARG A 205 4.90 43.15 -10.96
C ARG A 205 3.64 42.47 -11.50
N ARG A 206 2.54 42.51 -10.76
CA ARG A 206 1.26 41.85 -11.06
C ARG A 206 0.09 42.77 -10.66
N PRO A 207 -0.15 43.85 -11.42
CA PRO A 207 -1.17 44.85 -11.08
C PRO A 207 -2.60 44.29 -11.07
N ASP A 208 -2.87 43.27 -11.87
CA ASP A 208 -4.20 42.64 -11.97
C ASP A 208 -4.45 41.55 -10.91
N ALA A 209 -3.45 41.24 -10.07
CA ALA A 209 -3.59 40.18 -9.08
C ALA A 209 -4.43 40.64 -7.88
N ARG A 210 -5.44 39.86 -7.52
CA ARG A 210 -6.22 40.05 -6.31
C ARG A 210 -5.43 39.53 -5.12
N ILE A 211 -5.11 40.43 -4.19
CA ILE A 211 -4.41 40.11 -2.95
C ILE A 211 -5.44 39.96 -1.84
N GLU A 212 -5.51 38.76 -1.25
CA GLU A 212 -6.41 38.47 -0.13
C GLU A 212 -5.78 38.78 1.24
N GLY A 213 -4.45 38.96 1.26
CA GLY A 213 -3.66 39.29 2.44
C GLY A 213 -2.33 38.56 2.46
N PHE A 214 -1.98 38.00 3.61
CA PHE A 214 -0.71 37.33 3.88
C PHE A 214 -0.90 36.04 4.67
N THR A 215 0.06 35.13 4.55
CA THR A 215 0.25 34.06 5.52
C THR A 215 1.49 34.36 6.37
N VAL A 216 1.33 34.26 7.69
CA VAL A 216 2.40 34.38 8.68
C VAL A 216 2.68 32.99 9.22
N GLN A 217 3.94 32.55 9.15
CA GLN A 217 4.35 31.19 9.48
C GLN A 217 5.56 31.19 10.40
N GLU A 218 5.60 30.29 11.37
CA GLU A 218 6.82 30.06 12.15
C GLU A 218 7.99 29.67 11.23
N MET A 219 9.15 30.29 11.40
CA MET A 219 10.36 29.91 10.68
C MET A 219 10.98 28.70 11.36
N ILE A 220 10.77 27.52 10.79
CA ILE A 220 11.31 26.26 11.30
C ILE A 220 12.79 26.16 10.93
N HIS A 221 13.67 26.15 11.94
CA HIS A 221 15.11 25.96 11.76
C HIS A 221 15.54 24.58 12.24
N ARG A 222 15.66 23.63 11.30
CA ARG A 222 16.15 22.26 11.54
C ARG A 222 17.32 21.94 10.61
N PRO A 223 18.55 22.40 10.93
CA PRO A 223 19.70 22.31 10.02
C PRO A 223 20.18 20.87 9.74
N GLN A 224 19.76 19.91 10.56
CA GLN A 224 20.06 18.49 10.39
C GLN A 224 18.91 17.72 9.71
N ALA A 225 17.78 18.37 9.42
CA ALA A 225 16.67 17.72 8.74
C ALA A 225 16.99 17.52 7.26
N GLU A 226 16.57 16.36 6.75
CA GLU A 226 16.54 16.11 5.32
C GLU A 226 15.25 16.73 4.75
N GLU A 227 15.38 17.38 3.59
CA GLU A 227 14.24 17.85 2.81
C GLU A 227 13.72 16.69 1.96
N LEU A 228 12.45 16.35 2.12
CA LEU A 228 11.76 15.29 1.38
C LEU A 228 10.63 15.89 0.55
N ILE A 229 10.24 15.17 -0.50
CA ILE A 229 9.02 15.46 -1.27
C ILE A 229 8.05 14.29 -1.14
N VAL A 230 6.77 14.61 -0.93
CA VAL A 230 5.67 13.66 -1.05
C VAL A 230 4.64 14.20 -2.01
N GLY A 231 4.40 13.46 -3.08
CA GLY A 231 3.52 13.88 -4.17
C GLY A 231 2.41 12.88 -4.42
N ILE A 232 1.31 13.37 -4.98
CA ILE A 232 0.25 12.57 -5.59
C ILE A 232 0.00 13.10 -6.99
N SER A 233 -0.15 12.18 -7.93
CA SER A 233 -0.63 12.46 -9.28
C SER A 233 -1.60 11.38 -9.73
N ASN A 234 -2.50 11.70 -10.65
CA ASN A 234 -3.35 10.71 -11.30
C ASN A 234 -2.73 10.24 -12.62
N ASP A 235 -2.36 8.96 -12.67
CA ASP A 235 -2.00 8.26 -13.89
C ASP A 235 -3.25 7.83 -14.68
N SER A 236 -3.17 7.83 -16.01
CA SER A 236 -4.30 7.50 -16.88
C SER A 236 -4.69 6.02 -16.85
N THR A 237 -3.77 5.14 -16.46
CA THR A 237 -3.97 3.69 -16.39
C THR A 237 -4.17 3.23 -14.96
N PHE A 238 -3.33 3.71 -14.03
CA PHE A 238 -3.29 3.21 -12.66
C PHE A 238 -4.11 4.05 -11.66
N GLY A 239 -4.66 5.19 -12.10
CA GLY A 239 -5.33 6.12 -11.21
C GLY A 239 -4.34 6.84 -10.30
N PRO A 240 -4.70 7.13 -9.03
CA PRO A 240 -3.81 7.84 -8.11
C PRO A 240 -2.51 7.06 -7.87
N VAL A 241 -1.38 7.76 -7.91
CA VAL A 241 -0.05 7.24 -7.54
C VAL A 241 0.59 8.16 -6.51
N ILE A 242 1.30 7.57 -5.55
CA ILE A 242 2.03 8.30 -4.51
C ILE A 242 3.51 8.31 -4.89
N LEU A 243 4.14 9.47 -4.76
CA LEU A 243 5.56 9.71 -5.01
C LEU A 243 6.25 10.10 -3.70
N PHE A 244 7.44 9.55 -3.48
CA PHE A 244 8.32 9.88 -2.35
C PHE A 244 9.74 10.07 -2.88
N GLY A 245 10.48 11.04 -2.36
CA GLY A 245 11.87 11.23 -2.74
C GLY A 245 12.59 12.31 -1.95
N GLU A 246 13.82 12.57 -2.36
CA GLU A 246 14.55 13.75 -1.91
C GLU A 246 13.82 15.02 -2.40
N GLY A 247 13.71 16.01 -1.50
CA GLY A 247 13.10 17.32 -1.74
C GLY A 247 14.12 18.42 -2.08
N GLY A 248 13.65 19.67 -2.06
CA GLY A 248 14.47 20.86 -2.33
C GLY A 248 14.42 21.35 -3.78
N THR A 249 15.31 22.27 -4.15
CA THR A 249 15.30 22.93 -5.47
C THR A 249 15.92 22.08 -6.58
N ALA A 250 16.69 21.05 -6.23
CA ALA A 250 17.38 20.16 -7.17
C ALA A 250 16.58 18.90 -7.56
N VAL A 251 15.31 18.80 -7.12
CA VAL A 251 14.43 17.64 -7.30
C VAL A 251 14.29 17.24 -8.77
N GLU A 252 14.24 18.22 -9.69
CA GLU A 252 14.15 17.99 -11.15
C GLU A 252 15.43 17.37 -11.75
N VAL A 253 16.58 17.52 -11.09
CA VAL A 253 17.89 17.10 -11.61
C VAL A 253 18.38 15.79 -10.99
N ILE A 254 18.02 15.50 -9.73
CA ILE A 254 18.61 14.37 -8.97
C ILE A 254 17.86 13.04 -9.14
N ALA A 255 16.62 13.04 -9.66
CA ALA A 255 15.84 11.84 -10.01
C ALA A 255 15.78 10.73 -8.91
N ASP A 256 15.99 11.08 -7.64
CA ASP A 256 15.91 10.15 -6.51
C ASP A 256 14.47 10.05 -5.99
N ARG A 257 13.65 9.27 -6.70
CA ARG A 257 12.22 9.16 -6.43
C ARG A 257 11.76 7.71 -6.52
N ALA A 258 10.84 7.34 -5.64
CA ALA A 258 10.09 6.11 -5.68
C ALA A 258 8.60 6.40 -5.91
N VAL A 259 7.92 5.49 -6.61
CA VAL A 259 6.48 5.54 -6.85
C VAL A 259 5.84 4.29 -6.28
N ALA A 260 4.64 4.44 -5.72
CA ALA A 260 3.81 3.35 -5.23
C ALA A 260 2.34 3.61 -5.53
N LEU A 261 1.55 2.54 -5.60
CA LEU A 261 0.10 2.61 -5.77
C LEU A 261 -0.54 2.58 -4.38
N PRO A 262 -1.55 3.43 -4.11
CA PRO A 262 -2.38 3.26 -2.92
C PRO A 262 -3.26 2.00 -3.06
N PRO A 263 -3.67 1.39 -1.94
CA PRO A 263 -3.41 1.80 -0.56
C PRO A 263 -2.00 1.43 -0.08
N LEU A 264 -1.44 2.24 0.82
CA LEU A 264 -0.17 1.94 1.51
C LEU A 264 -0.42 1.50 2.95
N ASN A 265 0.34 0.52 3.42
CA ASN A 265 0.55 0.27 4.83
C ASN A 265 1.99 0.62 5.23
N ARG A 266 2.37 0.43 6.49
CA ARG A 266 3.72 0.77 6.97
C ARG A 266 4.82 0.01 6.21
N LEU A 267 4.63 -1.28 5.92
CA LEU A 267 5.65 -2.04 5.19
C LEU A 267 5.80 -1.55 3.74
N LEU A 268 4.70 -1.29 3.04
CA LEU A 268 4.72 -0.74 1.68
C LEU A 268 5.33 0.67 1.65
N ALA A 269 5.03 1.50 2.65
CA ALA A 269 5.62 2.83 2.80
C ALA A 269 7.13 2.74 3.08
N ARG A 270 7.55 1.88 4.01
CA ARG A 270 8.96 1.58 4.29
C ARG A 270 9.69 1.16 3.03
N GLU A 271 9.11 0.22 2.30
CA GLU A 271 9.66 -0.32 1.06
C GLU A 271 9.75 0.73 -0.06
N MET A 272 8.82 1.68 -0.08
CA MET A 272 8.88 2.83 -0.97
C MET A 272 10.05 3.74 -0.61
N ILE A 273 10.27 4.01 0.68
CA ILE A 273 11.38 4.84 1.15
C ILE A 273 12.72 4.17 0.84
N ASP A 274 12.88 2.87 1.18
CA ASP A 274 14.14 2.13 1.02
C ASP A 274 14.61 2.00 -0.44
N ARG A 275 13.72 2.24 -1.42
CA ARG A 275 14.07 2.32 -2.85
C ARG A 275 14.78 3.62 -3.25
N THR A 276 14.80 4.62 -2.38
CA THR A 276 15.45 5.91 -2.62
C THR A 276 16.88 5.92 -2.07
N ARG A 277 17.73 6.80 -2.61
CA ARG A 277 19.07 7.06 -2.09
C ARG A 277 19.01 7.87 -0.80
N VAL A 278 18.02 8.75 -0.64
CA VAL A 278 17.82 9.54 0.58
C VAL A 278 17.57 8.66 1.81
N ALA A 279 17.04 7.45 1.66
CA ALA A 279 16.93 6.46 2.75
C ALA A 279 18.26 6.22 3.49
N LYS A 280 19.41 6.25 2.79
CA LYS A 280 20.73 6.11 3.42
C LYS A 280 21.10 7.29 4.32
N ARG A 281 20.61 8.49 4.01
CA ARG A 281 20.79 9.68 4.86
C ARG A 281 19.82 9.67 6.03
N LEU A 282 18.58 9.25 5.80
CA LEU A 282 17.56 9.09 6.84
C LEU A 282 17.98 8.06 7.90
N ALA A 283 18.76 7.04 7.54
CA ALA A 283 19.33 6.08 8.50
C ALA A 283 20.37 6.70 9.46
N GLY A 284 20.78 7.95 9.24
CA GLY A 284 21.84 8.62 9.99
C GLY A 284 23.24 8.30 9.47
N TYR A 285 24.17 9.24 9.66
CA TYR A 285 25.58 9.05 9.33
C TYR A 285 26.46 10.02 10.11
N ARG A 286 27.62 9.54 10.59
CA ARG A 286 28.57 10.35 11.40
C ARG A 286 27.84 11.04 12.56
N ASP A 287 27.82 12.37 12.56
CA ASP A 287 27.22 13.21 13.61
C ASP A 287 25.73 13.50 13.38
N ARG A 288 25.10 12.93 12.33
CA ARG A 288 23.66 13.04 12.09
C ARG A 288 22.91 11.82 12.63
N PRO A 289 21.98 12.01 13.57
CA PRO A 289 21.12 10.92 14.04
C PRO A 289 20.17 10.46 12.93
N ALA A 290 19.62 9.26 13.09
CA ALA A 290 18.58 8.75 12.19
C ALA A 290 17.33 9.64 12.29
N ALA A 291 16.68 9.87 11.15
CA ALA A 291 15.40 10.56 11.09
C ALA A 291 14.28 9.69 11.69
N ASP A 292 13.17 10.33 12.07
CA ASP A 292 11.95 9.66 12.50
C ASP A 292 11.29 8.91 11.32
N MET A 293 11.77 7.69 11.08
CA MET A 293 11.27 6.80 10.02
C MET A 293 9.79 6.49 10.19
N GLU A 294 9.32 6.30 11.42
CA GLU A 294 7.92 6.02 11.71
C GLU A 294 7.03 7.20 11.33
N GLY A 295 7.46 8.43 11.61
CA GLY A 295 6.77 9.65 11.20
C GLY A 295 6.66 9.80 9.67
N ILE A 296 7.69 9.43 8.91
CA ILE A 296 7.69 9.47 7.44
C ILE A 296 6.72 8.40 6.89
N GLU A 297 6.83 7.16 7.38
CA GLU A 297 5.95 6.05 7.01
C GLU A 297 4.48 6.38 7.31
N ALA A 298 4.21 6.96 8.48
CA ALA A 298 2.87 7.38 8.86
C ALA A 298 2.31 8.47 7.94
N THR A 299 3.14 9.43 7.53
CA THR A 299 2.75 10.48 6.59
C THR A 299 2.31 9.88 5.24
N LEU A 300 3.06 8.92 4.70
CA LEU A 300 2.71 8.26 3.43
C LEU A 300 1.41 7.47 3.51
N VAL A 301 1.20 6.74 4.61
CA VAL A 301 -0.05 5.97 4.84
C VAL A 301 -1.24 6.92 5.03
N LYS A 302 -1.10 8.00 5.80
CA LYS A 302 -2.14 9.03 5.97
C LYS A 302 -2.53 9.70 4.65
N ILE A 303 -1.56 9.92 3.76
CA ILE A 303 -1.81 10.45 2.41
C ILE A 303 -2.56 9.44 1.53
N SER A 304 -2.24 8.15 1.67
CA SER A 304 -3.01 7.08 1.03
C SER A 304 -4.46 7.05 1.52
N ASP A 305 -4.69 7.18 2.82
CA ASP A 305 -6.04 7.22 3.42
C ASP A 305 -6.82 8.47 2.95
N LEU A 306 -6.15 9.64 2.91
CA LEU A 306 -6.72 10.88 2.37
C LEU A 306 -7.28 10.72 0.95
N LEU A 307 -6.58 9.97 0.07
CA LEU A 307 -7.05 9.71 -1.30
C LEU A 307 -8.24 8.75 -1.36
N ALA A 308 -8.35 7.84 -0.40
CA ALA A 308 -9.47 6.91 -0.29
C ALA A 308 -10.74 7.65 0.13
N ASP A 309 -10.60 8.63 1.01
CA ASP A 309 -11.71 9.36 1.63
C ASP A 309 -12.17 10.58 0.82
N ILE A 310 -11.28 11.29 0.14
CA ILE A 310 -11.59 12.53 -0.58
C ILE A 310 -11.36 12.34 -2.09
N PRO A 311 -12.37 11.85 -2.83
CA PRO A 311 -12.26 11.60 -4.27
C PRO A 311 -11.93 12.86 -5.09
N GLU A 312 -12.25 14.04 -4.56
CA GLU A 312 -12.03 15.32 -5.23
C GLU A 312 -10.54 15.67 -5.35
N ILE A 313 -9.68 15.15 -4.46
CA ILE A 313 -8.24 15.40 -4.54
C ILE A 313 -7.66 14.64 -5.74
N THR A 314 -7.00 15.39 -6.62
CA THR A 314 -6.38 14.88 -7.86
C THR A 314 -4.88 15.02 -7.90
N GLU A 315 -4.34 16.03 -7.24
CA GLU A 315 -2.90 16.22 -7.06
C GLU A 315 -2.64 16.77 -5.65
N LEU A 316 -1.53 16.36 -5.06
CA LEU A 316 -1.03 16.87 -3.78
C LEU A 316 0.48 16.93 -3.88
N ASP A 317 1.10 17.99 -3.39
CA ASP A 317 2.55 18.15 -3.35
C ASP A 317 2.95 18.76 -2.01
N ILE A 318 3.65 17.99 -1.20
CA ILE A 318 4.29 18.45 0.04
C ILE A 318 5.77 18.62 -0.25
N ASN A 319 6.20 19.87 -0.38
CA ASN A 319 7.58 20.19 -0.69
C ASN A 319 7.99 21.55 -0.09
N PRO A 320 8.87 21.59 0.93
CA PRO A 320 9.54 20.45 1.55
C PRO A 320 8.72 19.84 2.71
N LEU A 321 8.84 18.51 2.86
CA LEU A 321 8.58 17.77 4.09
C LEU A 321 9.92 17.60 4.83
N LEU A 322 10.12 18.26 5.96
CA LEU A 322 11.34 18.10 6.75
C LEU A 322 11.24 16.85 7.63
N ALA A 323 12.33 16.09 7.68
CA ALA A 323 12.46 14.95 8.60
C ALA A 323 13.82 14.93 9.29
N ASP A 324 13.80 14.84 10.63
CA ASP A 324 14.97 14.60 11.47
C ASP A 324 14.60 13.67 12.64
N SER A 325 15.52 13.49 13.59
CA SER A 325 15.30 12.63 14.77
C SER A 325 14.20 13.16 15.72
N THR A 326 13.71 14.38 15.52
CA THR A 326 12.66 14.98 16.35
C THR A 326 11.27 14.85 15.74
N GLY A 327 11.18 14.33 14.51
CA GLY A 327 9.94 14.08 13.82
C GLY A 327 9.90 14.67 12.41
N VAL A 328 8.69 14.67 11.87
CA VAL A 328 8.39 15.14 10.51
C VAL A 328 7.56 16.42 10.55
N ILE A 329 7.78 17.36 9.62
CA ILE A 329 6.96 18.57 9.49
C ILE A 329 6.89 19.08 8.04
N ALA A 330 5.67 19.26 7.54
CA ALA A 330 5.40 19.85 6.22
C ALA A 330 5.47 21.38 6.28
N LEU A 331 6.39 21.97 5.50
CA LEU A 331 6.55 23.42 5.45
C LEU A 331 5.68 24.09 4.38
N ASP A 332 5.49 23.42 3.25
CA ASP A 332 4.61 23.87 2.19
C ASP A 332 3.78 22.70 1.66
N ALA A 333 2.60 23.02 1.15
CA ALA A 333 1.68 22.05 0.60
C ALA A 333 0.82 22.70 -0.48
N ARG A 334 0.65 21.99 -1.59
CA ARG A 334 -0.26 22.35 -2.67
C ARG A 334 -1.22 21.20 -2.91
N ILE A 335 -2.52 21.50 -3.02
CA ILE A 335 -3.56 20.52 -3.33
C ILE A 335 -4.39 21.03 -4.51
N VAL A 336 -4.58 20.16 -5.51
CA VAL A 336 -5.48 20.38 -6.64
C VAL A 336 -6.69 19.47 -6.48
N ALA A 337 -7.88 20.08 -6.42
CA ALA A 337 -9.14 19.38 -6.26
C ALA A 337 -10.07 19.64 -7.45
N LYS A 338 -10.80 18.61 -7.87
CA LYS A 338 -11.81 18.67 -8.95
C LYS A 338 -13.08 17.98 -8.48
N PRO A 339 -14.27 18.38 -8.98
CA PRO A 339 -15.50 17.65 -8.69
C PRO A 339 -15.35 16.15 -9.00
N ALA A 340 -15.79 15.30 -8.09
CA ALA A 340 -15.74 13.85 -8.23
C ALA A 340 -16.95 13.20 -7.57
N ASP A 341 -17.40 12.08 -8.12
CA ASP A 341 -18.54 11.31 -7.61
C ASP A 341 -18.08 9.96 -7.03
N GLY A 342 -18.76 9.51 -5.97
CA GLY A 342 -18.59 8.17 -5.40
C GLY A 342 -17.48 8.05 -4.34
N ILE A 343 -16.94 6.84 -4.19
CA ILE A 343 -15.94 6.50 -3.15
C ILE A 343 -14.54 6.63 -3.76
N GLY A 344 -13.61 7.32 -3.08
CA GLY A 344 -12.24 7.57 -3.59
C GLY A 344 -11.49 6.31 -3.99
N THR A 345 -11.66 5.22 -3.23
CA THR A 345 -11.07 3.90 -3.52
C THR A 345 -11.51 3.28 -4.84
N ARG A 346 -12.57 3.81 -5.51
CA ARG A 346 -12.97 3.39 -6.87
C ARG A 346 -11.93 3.68 -7.93
N ARG A 347 -11.08 4.66 -7.69
CA ARG A 347 -10.03 5.07 -8.63
C ARG A 347 -8.73 4.33 -8.42
N PHE A 348 -8.61 3.54 -7.35
CA PHE A 348 -7.36 2.83 -7.04
C PHE A 348 -7.22 1.59 -7.92
N ALA A 349 -6.02 1.39 -8.46
CA ALA A 349 -5.66 0.15 -9.14
C ALA A 349 -5.69 -1.07 -8.21
N ILE A 350 -5.41 -0.88 -6.92
CA ILE A 350 -5.47 -1.91 -5.89
C ILE A 350 -6.56 -1.51 -4.89
N ARG A 351 -7.53 -2.40 -4.66
CA ARG A 351 -8.60 -2.13 -3.68
C ARG A 351 -8.11 -2.42 -2.26
N PRO A 352 -8.35 -1.52 -1.29
CA PRO A 352 -8.05 -1.81 0.10
C PRO A 352 -8.92 -2.93 0.63
N TYR A 353 -8.45 -3.55 1.72
CA TYR A 353 -9.21 -4.55 2.44
C TYR A 353 -10.60 -4.00 2.84
N PRO A 354 -11.72 -4.63 2.44
CA PRO A 354 -13.04 -4.04 2.63
C PRO A 354 -13.56 -4.30 4.05
N THR A 355 -13.02 -3.57 5.03
CA THR A 355 -13.35 -3.71 6.47
C THR A 355 -14.85 -3.65 6.77
N ARG A 356 -15.63 -2.91 5.97
CA ARG A 356 -17.10 -2.83 6.08
C ARG A 356 -17.83 -4.17 5.93
N LEU A 357 -17.16 -5.19 5.38
CA LEU A 357 -17.71 -6.54 5.19
C LEU A 357 -17.35 -7.49 6.34
N VAL A 358 -16.61 -7.02 7.35
CA VAL A 358 -16.37 -7.77 8.58
C VAL A 358 -17.66 -7.78 9.41
N ASP A 359 -18.09 -8.98 9.79
CA ASP A 359 -19.33 -9.23 10.51
C ASP A 359 -19.21 -10.54 11.32
N THR A 360 -20.30 -11.03 11.87
CA THR A 360 -20.40 -12.32 12.57
C THR A 360 -21.54 -13.17 12.01
N ILE A 361 -21.43 -14.49 12.12
CA ILE A 361 -22.51 -15.45 11.81
C ILE A 361 -22.80 -16.28 13.05
N SER A 362 -24.07 -16.28 13.48
CA SER A 362 -24.57 -17.17 14.53
C SER A 362 -25.09 -18.48 13.94
N LEU A 363 -24.63 -19.60 14.47
CA LEU A 363 -25.05 -20.95 14.10
C LEU A 363 -26.25 -21.43 14.93
N THR A 364 -26.94 -22.47 14.44
CA THR A 364 -28.10 -23.04 15.13
C THR A 364 -27.77 -23.72 16.45
N ASP A 365 -26.52 -24.11 16.66
CA ASP A 365 -26.01 -24.67 17.92
C ASP A 365 -25.54 -23.60 18.93
N GLY A 366 -25.73 -22.31 18.60
CA GLY A 366 -25.35 -21.17 19.43
C GLY A 366 -23.90 -20.72 19.29
N GLN A 367 -23.08 -21.40 18.48
CA GLN A 367 -21.72 -20.93 18.16
C GLN A 367 -21.79 -19.65 17.32
N VAL A 368 -20.90 -18.69 17.62
CA VAL A 368 -20.71 -17.47 16.83
C VAL A 368 -19.37 -17.56 16.12
N LEU A 369 -19.35 -17.27 14.83
CA LEU A 369 -18.17 -17.26 13.97
C LEU A 369 -17.91 -15.85 13.46
N ASP A 370 -16.64 -15.49 13.33
CA ASP A 370 -16.24 -14.26 12.66
C ASP A 370 -16.38 -14.45 11.14
N LEU A 371 -16.99 -13.49 10.45
CA LEU A 371 -17.07 -13.46 9.01
C LEU A 371 -16.29 -12.28 8.48
N ARG A 372 -15.38 -12.51 7.55
CA ARG A 372 -14.58 -11.42 6.99
C ARG A 372 -14.11 -11.71 5.56
N PRO A 373 -13.75 -10.68 4.77
CA PRO A 373 -13.04 -10.88 3.52
C PRO A 373 -11.78 -11.73 3.71
N ILE A 374 -11.49 -12.57 2.72
CA ILE A 374 -10.27 -13.37 2.69
C ILE A 374 -9.05 -12.45 2.55
N ARG A 375 -7.91 -12.87 3.09
CA ARG A 375 -6.62 -12.21 2.96
C ARG A 375 -5.58 -13.18 2.39
N PRO A 376 -4.49 -12.71 1.77
CA PRO A 376 -3.36 -13.54 1.34
C PRO A 376 -2.88 -14.52 2.42
N GLU A 377 -2.83 -14.09 3.69
CA GLU A 377 -2.39 -14.88 4.84
C GLU A 377 -3.30 -16.05 5.20
N ASP A 378 -4.52 -16.11 4.63
CA ASP A 378 -5.45 -17.23 4.81
C ASP A 378 -5.08 -18.47 3.99
N GLU A 379 -4.05 -18.38 3.13
CA GLU A 379 -3.58 -19.49 2.27
C GLU A 379 -3.39 -20.81 3.05
N PRO A 380 -2.65 -20.85 4.17
CA PRO A 380 -2.51 -22.08 4.95
C PRO A 380 -3.83 -22.55 5.58
N GLY A 381 -4.69 -21.61 5.97
CA GLY A 381 -6.01 -21.90 6.55
C GLY A 381 -6.95 -22.58 5.55
N LEU A 382 -6.89 -22.18 4.27
CA LEU A 382 -7.62 -22.86 3.20
C LEU A 382 -7.11 -24.29 2.99
N VAL A 383 -5.79 -24.49 3.00
CA VAL A 383 -5.19 -25.84 2.88
C VAL A 383 -5.64 -26.73 4.03
N ASP A 384 -5.60 -26.24 5.27
CA ASP A 384 -6.05 -26.98 6.45
C ASP A 384 -7.55 -27.30 6.40
N MET A 385 -8.39 -26.33 5.99
CA MET A 385 -9.83 -26.56 5.82
C MET A 385 -10.11 -27.69 4.83
N VAL A 386 -9.43 -27.72 3.67
CA VAL A 386 -9.59 -28.79 2.67
C VAL A 386 -9.10 -30.13 3.21
N ARG A 387 -7.97 -30.16 3.93
CA ARG A 387 -7.43 -31.40 4.54
C ARG A 387 -8.34 -31.99 5.63
N ARG A 388 -9.07 -31.15 6.36
CA ARG A 388 -10.01 -31.56 7.42
C ARG A 388 -11.43 -31.82 6.93
N SER A 389 -11.68 -31.71 5.62
CA SER A 389 -12.96 -32.01 5.00
C SER A 389 -13.01 -33.43 4.44
N ASP A 390 -14.21 -33.99 4.39
CA ASP A 390 -14.46 -35.25 3.71
C ASP A 390 -14.12 -35.14 2.20
N PRO A 391 -13.38 -36.10 1.61
CA PRO A 391 -13.02 -36.05 0.19
C PRO A 391 -14.22 -35.94 -0.77
N GLN A 392 -15.39 -36.48 -0.40
CA GLN A 392 -16.61 -36.33 -1.18
C GLN A 392 -17.11 -34.89 -1.18
N ASP A 393 -16.96 -34.17 -0.07
CA ASP A 393 -17.34 -32.76 0.03
C ASP A 393 -16.41 -31.85 -0.78
N VAL A 394 -15.11 -32.14 -0.74
CA VAL A 394 -14.12 -31.47 -1.58
C VAL A 394 -14.43 -31.74 -3.06
N ARG A 395 -14.74 -32.98 -3.43
CA ARG A 395 -15.15 -33.32 -4.80
C ARG A 395 -16.37 -32.53 -5.24
N MET A 396 -17.38 -32.42 -4.38
CA MET A 396 -18.59 -31.67 -4.69
C MET A 396 -18.32 -30.18 -4.89
N ARG A 397 -17.36 -29.61 -4.15
CA ARG A 397 -16.95 -28.20 -4.30
C ARG A 397 -16.19 -27.91 -5.59
N PHE A 398 -15.32 -28.82 -6.02
CA PHE A 398 -14.44 -28.63 -7.17
C PHE A 398 -14.91 -29.35 -8.43
N LEU A 399 -16.11 -29.94 -8.39
CA LEU A 399 -16.72 -30.72 -9.48
C LEU A 399 -15.82 -31.86 -9.97
N GLY A 400 -14.92 -32.34 -9.12
CA GLY A 400 -13.86 -33.27 -9.50
C GLY A 400 -12.99 -33.66 -8.31
N SER A 401 -12.31 -34.81 -8.40
CA SER A 401 -11.44 -35.29 -7.32
C SER A 401 -10.18 -34.43 -7.21
N VAL A 402 -10.01 -33.78 -6.07
CA VAL A 402 -8.80 -33.04 -5.71
C VAL A 402 -7.98 -33.92 -4.78
N LYS A 403 -6.91 -34.53 -5.31
CA LYS A 403 -6.00 -35.38 -4.51
C LYS A 403 -5.03 -34.55 -3.66
N ASP A 404 -4.56 -33.44 -4.21
CA ASP A 404 -3.67 -32.49 -3.56
C ASP A 404 -4.26 -31.09 -3.69
N PHE A 405 -4.18 -30.31 -2.62
CA PHE A 405 -4.48 -28.89 -2.63
C PHE A 405 -3.15 -28.13 -2.55
N PRO A 406 -2.46 -27.93 -3.69
CA PRO A 406 -1.11 -27.38 -3.70
C PRO A 406 -1.12 -25.91 -3.28
N HIS A 407 0.00 -25.45 -2.73
CA HIS A 407 0.24 -24.06 -2.34
C HIS A 407 -0.19 -23.07 -3.44
N LEU A 408 0.16 -23.33 -4.70
CA LEU A 408 -0.19 -22.45 -5.82
C LEU A 408 -1.71 -22.28 -6.01
N MET A 409 -2.49 -23.34 -5.75
CA MET A 409 -3.95 -23.27 -5.84
C MET A 409 -4.53 -22.50 -4.65
N ALA A 410 -4.02 -22.74 -3.45
CA ALA A 410 -4.46 -22.03 -2.25
C ALA A 410 -4.12 -20.52 -2.34
N ALA A 411 -2.92 -20.16 -2.79
CA ALA A 411 -2.50 -18.79 -3.01
C ALA A 411 -3.41 -18.07 -4.03
N ARG A 412 -3.79 -18.74 -5.13
CA ARG A 412 -4.74 -18.18 -6.12
C ARG A 412 -6.13 -17.93 -5.53
N LEU A 413 -6.53 -18.66 -4.50
CA LEU A 413 -7.83 -18.54 -3.86
C LEU A 413 -7.84 -17.52 -2.71
N SER A 414 -6.68 -17.20 -2.12
CA SER A 414 -6.55 -16.22 -1.04
C SER A 414 -6.11 -14.83 -1.53
N GLN A 415 -5.29 -14.76 -2.58
CA GLN A 415 -4.78 -13.51 -3.15
C GLN A 415 -5.73 -13.01 -4.25
N ILE A 416 -6.83 -12.39 -3.84
CA ILE A 416 -7.88 -11.94 -4.74
C ILE A 416 -7.82 -10.43 -4.99
N ASP A 417 -8.28 -10.00 -6.17
CA ASP A 417 -8.60 -8.61 -6.44
C ASP A 417 -10.03 -8.32 -5.96
N TYR A 418 -10.18 -7.60 -4.85
CA TYR A 418 -11.47 -7.25 -4.26
C TYR A 418 -12.42 -6.46 -5.18
N HIS A 419 -11.94 -5.96 -6.32
CA HIS A 419 -12.79 -5.34 -7.33
C HIS A 419 -13.58 -6.36 -8.17
N ARG A 420 -12.94 -7.45 -8.59
CA ARG A 420 -13.52 -8.42 -9.54
C ARG A 420 -13.93 -9.73 -8.88
N GLU A 421 -13.29 -10.05 -7.76
CA GLU A 421 -13.57 -11.24 -6.98
C GLU A 421 -13.82 -10.85 -5.52
N MET A 422 -14.73 -11.54 -4.87
CA MET A 422 -14.88 -11.45 -3.41
C MET A 422 -14.98 -12.83 -2.82
N ALA A 423 -14.23 -13.08 -1.75
CA ALA A 423 -14.41 -14.25 -0.91
C ALA A 423 -14.54 -13.84 0.55
N LEU A 424 -15.54 -14.38 1.23
CA LEU A 424 -15.74 -14.24 2.66
C LEU A 424 -15.40 -15.58 3.34
N VAL A 425 -14.57 -15.52 4.38
CA VAL A 425 -14.20 -16.65 5.22
C VAL A 425 -14.92 -16.58 6.56
N ALA A 426 -15.44 -17.72 7.01
CA ALA A 426 -15.96 -17.89 8.35
C ALA A 426 -14.88 -18.53 9.23
N VAL A 427 -14.57 -17.88 10.35
CA VAL A 427 -13.45 -18.20 11.23
C VAL A 427 -13.98 -18.49 12.63
N ASN A 428 -13.51 -19.59 13.24
CA ASN A 428 -13.91 -19.96 14.60
C ASN A 428 -13.03 -19.27 15.67
N ALA A 429 -13.38 -19.46 16.95
CA ALA A 429 -12.62 -18.90 18.07
C ALA A 429 -11.14 -19.35 18.15
N LEU A 430 -10.78 -20.44 17.47
CA LEU A 430 -9.40 -20.94 17.34
C LEU A 430 -8.66 -20.35 16.12
N GLN A 431 -9.25 -19.36 15.44
CA GLN A 431 -8.74 -18.75 14.21
C GLN A 431 -8.63 -19.74 13.03
N GLU A 432 -9.42 -20.82 13.03
CA GLU A 432 -9.48 -21.76 11.92
C GLU A 432 -10.58 -21.36 10.94
N ILE A 433 -10.28 -21.45 9.64
CA ILE A 433 -11.28 -21.27 8.58
C ILE A 433 -12.17 -22.51 8.53
N VAL A 434 -13.47 -22.31 8.72
CA VAL A 434 -14.47 -23.38 8.74
C VAL A 434 -15.47 -23.29 7.59
N GLY A 435 -15.42 -22.20 6.82
CA GLY A 435 -16.17 -22.05 5.58
C GLY A 435 -15.61 -20.92 4.73
N VAL A 436 -15.82 -21.02 3.43
CA VAL A 436 -15.51 -19.96 2.47
C VAL A 436 -16.61 -19.89 1.42
N VAL A 437 -17.09 -18.67 1.16
CA VAL A 437 -18.00 -18.38 0.05
C VAL A 437 -17.32 -17.34 -0.85
N ARG A 438 -17.46 -17.49 -2.16
CA ARG A 438 -16.88 -16.56 -3.11
C ARG A 438 -17.83 -16.24 -4.26
N ILE A 439 -17.62 -15.08 -4.85
CA ILE A 439 -18.18 -14.69 -6.14
C ILE A 439 -17.08 -14.14 -7.05
N ILE A 440 -17.13 -14.50 -8.33
CA ILE A 440 -16.20 -14.03 -9.36
C ILE A 440 -17.04 -13.36 -10.45
N ALA A 441 -16.89 -12.05 -10.60
CA ALA A 441 -17.61 -11.27 -11.60
C ALA A 441 -17.00 -11.44 -13.00
N ASP A 442 -17.85 -11.36 -14.01
CA ASP A 442 -17.44 -11.25 -15.41
C ASP A 442 -16.76 -9.90 -15.70
N PRO A 443 -16.13 -9.71 -16.88
CA PRO A 443 -15.50 -8.44 -17.25
C PRO A 443 -16.42 -7.22 -17.23
N ASP A 444 -17.72 -7.42 -17.49
CA ASP A 444 -18.72 -6.34 -17.58
C ASP A 444 -19.36 -6.04 -16.21
N ASN A 445 -19.04 -6.83 -15.18
CA ASN A 445 -19.61 -6.77 -13.84
C ASN A 445 -21.15 -6.87 -13.82
N ASP A 446 -21.70 -7.66 -14.75
CA ASP A 446 -23.15 -7.87 -14.90
C ASP A 446 -23.58 -9.18 -14.24
N ALA A 447 -22.78 -10.23 -14.41
CA ALA A 447 -23.01 -11.54 -13.80
C ALA A 447 -21.79 -12.01 -13.00
N ALA A 448 -22.02 -12.80 -11.95
CA ALA A 448 -20.94 -13.44 -11.20
C ALA A 448 -21.22 -14.93 -10.93
N GLU A 449 -20.18 -15.73 -11.01
CA GLU A 449 -20.20 -17.14 -10.60
C GLU A 449 -19.96 -17.23 -9.10
N TYR A 450 -20.81 -17.93 -8.35
CA TYR A 450 -20.58 -18.20 -6.93
C TYR A 450 -19.98 -19.59 -6.70
N ALA A 451 -19.24 -19.74 -5.60
CA ALA A 451 -18.89 -21.04 -5.08
C ALA A 451 -18.76 -21.01 -3.55
N ILE A 452 -19.14 -22.09 -2.88
CA ILE A 452 -19.13 -22.18 -1.42
C ILE A 452 -18.64 -23.53 -0.93
N MET A 453 -17.83 -23.53 0.13
CA MET A 453 -17.39 -24.71 0.84
C MET A 453 -17.56 -24.50 2.33
N VAL A 454 -18.10 -25.51 3.02
CA VAL A 454 -18.20 -25.56 4.48
C VAL A 454 -17.48 -26.82 4.95
N ARG A 455 -16.65 -26.68 5.99
CA ARG A 455 -15.92 -27.81 6.59
C ARG A 455 -16.90 -28.87 7.07
N SER A 456 -16.58 -30.14 6.86
CA SER A 456 -17.57 -31.23 6.98
C SER A 456 -18.16 -31.36 8.39
N ASP A 457 -17.41 -31.01 9.43
CA ASP A 457 -17.80 -30.97 10.84
C ASP A 457 -18.75 -29.80 11.21
N GLN A 458 -18.89 -28.80 10.33
CA GLN A 458 -19.76 -27.64 10.54
C GLN A 458 -21.06 -27.69 9.72
N LYS A 459 -21.31 -28.79 9.01
CA LYS A 459 -22.54 -28.98 8.23
C LYS A 459 -23.78 -29.12 9.10
N GLY A 460 -24.94 -28.72 8.56
CA GLY A 460 -26.23 -28.80 9.26
C GLY A 460 -26.46 -27.71 10.31
N LYS A 461 -25.50 -26.80 10.51
CA LYS A 461 -25.56 -25.72 11.52
C LYS A 461 -26.05 -24.37 10.99
N GLY A 462 -26.48 -24.31 9.73
CA GLY A 462 -26.91 -23.08 9.06
C GLY A 462 -25.79 -22.22 8.45
N LEU A 463 -24.51 -22.59 8.63
CA LEU A 463 -23.37 -21.80 8.14
C LEU A 463 -23.42 -21.50 6.64
N GLY A 464 -23.68 -22.53 5.80
CA GLY A 464 -23.72 -22.36 4.34
C GLY A 464 -24.77 -21.34 3.89
N TYR A 465 -25.98 -21.39 4.48
CA TYR A 465 -27.04 -20.42 4.23
C TYR A 465 -26.63 -19.00 4.68
N GLY A 466 -26.10 -18.86 5.90
CA GLY A 466 -25.66 -17.56 6.44
C GLY A 466 -24.59 -16.90 5.56
N MET A 467 -23.61 -17.67 5.10
CA MET A 467 -22.56 -17.17 4.20
C MET A 467 -23.12 -16.78 2.82
N MET A 468 -24.06 -17.57 2.26
CA MET A 468 -24.72 -17.24 1.00
C MET A 468 -25.50 -15.93 1.10
N VAL A 469 -26.26 -15.69 2.17
CA VAL A 469 -26.97 -14.42 2.37
C VAL A 469 -25.99 -13.24 2.33
N LYS A 470 -24.88 -13.32 3.07
CA LYS A 470 -23.89 -12.24 3.17
C LYS A 470 -23.19 -11.95 1.84
N ILE A 471 -22.81 -12.97 1.06
CA ILE A 471 -22.17 -12.73 -0.24
C ILE A 471 -23.15 -12.18 -1.27
N LEU A 472 -24.44 -12.54 -1.19
CA LEU A 472 -25.47 -11.99 -2.07
C LEU A 472 -25.78 -10.53 -1.74
N ASP A 473 -25.78 -10.15 -0.46
CA ASP A 473 -25.88 -8.74 -0.06
C ASP A 473 -24.68 -7.93 -0.56
N TYR A 474 -23.47 -8.50 -0.51
CA TYR A 474 -22.31 -7.91 -1.16
C TYR A 474 -22.54 -7.75 -2.67
N ALA A 475 -23.01 -8.79 -3.37
CA ALA A 475 -23.25 -8.75 -4.80
C ALA A 475 -24.25 -7.64 -5.21
N ARG A 476 -25.36 -7.50 -4.48
CA ARG A 476 -26.33 -6.41 -4.66
C ARG A 476 -25.68 -5.04 -4.46
N SER A 477 -24.82 -4.89 -3.45
CA SER A 477 -24.10 -3.63 -3.20
C SER A 477 -23.12 -3.25 -4.31
N GLN A 478 -22.65 -4.22 -5.10
CA GLN A 478 -21.80 -4.00 -6.28
C GLN A 478 -22.60 -3.74 -7.56
N GLY A 479 -23.93 -3.81 -7.51
CA GLY A 479 -24.79 -3.63 -8.68
C GLY A 479 -24.80 -4.81 -9.65
N LEU A 480 -24.36 -6.00 -9.21
CA LEU A 480 -24.47 -7.22 -10.02
C LEU A 480 -25.95 -7.50 -10.30
N LYS A 481 -26.26 -7.94 -11.51
CA LYS A 481 -27.64 -8.22 -11.95
C LYS A 481 -28.00 -9.68 -11.82
N ARG A 482 -27.01 -10.57 -11.88
CA ARG A 482 -27.22 -12.02 -11.91
C ARG A 482 -26.11 -12.78 -11.20
N ILE A 483 -26.48 -13.81 -10.43
CA ILE A 483 -25.56 -14.77 -9.83
C ILE A 483 -25.89 -16.16 -10.35
N PHE A 484 -24.87 -16.94 -10.70
CA PHE A 484 -25.05 -18.32 -11.16
C PHE A 484 -23.97 -19.25 -10.61
N GLY A 485 -24.18 -20.55 -10.70
CA GLY A 485 -23.16 -21.55 -10.40
C GLY A 485 -23.57 -22.94 -10.84
N ASP A 486 -22.58 -23.78 -11.15
CA ASP A 486 -22.81 -25.17 -11.51
C ASP A 486 -22.61 -26.07 -10.28
N VAL A 487 -23.60 -26.93 -10.01
CA VAL A 487 -23.68 -27.78 -8.82
C VAL A 487 -23.90 -29.22 -9.27
N LEU A 488 -23.18 -30.18 -8.67
CA LEU A 488 -23.46 -31.59 -8.92
C LEU A 488 -24.88 -31.94 -8.48
N ARG A 489 -25.61 -32.68 -9.34
CA ARG A 489 -27.00 -33.11 -9.10
C ARG A 489 -27.17 -33.90 -7.80
N GLU A 490 -26.12 -34.61 -7.36
CA GLU A 490 -26.11 -35.38 -6.11
C GLU A 490 -25.92 -34.50 -4.86
N ASN A 491 -25.47 -33.25 -4.99
CA ASN A 491 -25.25 -32.33 -3.87
C ASN A 491 -26.56 -31.68 -3.40
N GLN A 492 -27.49 -32.53 -2.95
CA GLN A 492 -28.80 -32.15 -2.44
C GLN A 492 -28.74 -31.10 -1.31
N PRO A 493 -27.77 -31.13 -0.37
CA PRO A 493 -27.63 -30.07 0.63
C PRO A 493 -27.41 -28.68 0.02
N MET A 494 -26.54 -28.56 -0.99
CA MET A 494 -26.27 -27.27 -1.64
C MET A 494 -27.48 -26.78 -2.45
N LEU A 495 -28.17 -27.67 -3.15
CA LEU A 495 -29.36 -27.31 -3.94
C LEU A 495 -30.47 -26.73 -3.05
N ARG A 496 -30.70 -27.31 -1.86
CA ARG A 496 -31.63 -26.73 -0.87
C ARG A 496 -31.21 -25.34 -0.43
N VAL A 497 -29.93 -25.15 -0.09
CA VAL A 497 -29.41 -23.82 0.29
C VAL A 497 -29.61 -22.81 -0.85
N ALA A 498 -29.37 -23.21 -2.09
CA ALA A 498 -29.57 -22.35 -3.25
C ALA A 498 -31.05 -21.96 -3.42
N GLU A 499 -31.97 -22.92 -3.30
CA GLU A 499 -33.42 -22.67 -3.34
C GLU A 499 -33.87 -21.76 -2.19
N ASP A 500 -33.40 -21.99 -0.97
CA ASP A 500 -33.74 -21.22 0.24
C ASP A 500 -33.31 -19.74 0.12
N VAL A 501 -32.20 -19.45 -0.57
CA VAL A 501 -31.75 -18.08 -0.85
C VAL A 501 -32.27 -17.51 -2.18
N GLY A 502 -33.17 -18.23 -2.85
CA GLY A 502 -33.96 -17.74 -3.99
C GLY A 502 -33.43 -18.11 -5.37
N PHE A 503 -32.42 -18.96 -5.51
CA PHE A 503 -31.96 -19.42 -6.81
C PHE A 503 -33.00 -20.34 -7.46
N THR A 504 -33.12 -20.21 -8.79
CA THR A 504 -33.84 -21.17 -9.63
C THR A 504 -32.89 -22.26 -10.11
N VAL A 505 -33.24 -23.52 -9.88
CA VAL A 505 -32.49 -24.67 -10.39
C VAL A 505 -32.94 -24.98 -11.81
N ARG A 506 -32.01 -24.93 -12.77
CA ARG A 506 -32.24 -25.28 -14.17
C ARG A 506 -31.40 -26.49 -14.53
N ALA A 507 -31.95 -27.38 -15.35
CA ALA A 507 -31.13 -28.38 -16.03
C ALA A 507 -30.16 -27.61 -16.95
N GLY A 508 -28.87 -27.57 -16.58
CA GLY A 508 -27.88 -26.72 -17.22
C GLY A 508 -26.57 -27.46 -17.38
N SER A 509 -26.16 -27.55 -18.65
CA SER A 509 -24.87 -27.96 -19.21
C SER A 509 -24.92 -29.28 -20.02
N ASP A 510 -23.95 -29.44 -20.92
CA ASP A 510 -23.73 -30.66 -21.70
C ASP A 510 -23.42 -31.89 -20.82
N ASP A 511 -23.12 -31.68 -19.53
CA ASP A 511 -22.86 -32.72 -18.55
C ASP A 511 -24.14 -33.08 -17.73
N PRO A 512 -24.68 -34.30 -17.83
CA PRO A 512 -25.88 -34.71 -17.12
C PRO A 512 -25.72 -34.76 -15.60
N THR A 513 -24.49 -34.79 -15.10
CA THR A 513 -24.16 -34.82 -13.66
C THR A 513 -24.27 -33.46 -13.00
N LEU A 514 -24.33 -32.36 -13.78
CA LEU A 514 -24.43 -31.00 -13.29
C LEU A 514 -25.85 -30.43 -13.45
N VAL A 515 -26.17 -29.47 -12.59
CA VAL A 515 -27.31 -28.57 -12.69
C VAL A 515 -26.82 -27.15 -12.50
N ARG A 516 -27.42 -26.21 -13.23
CA ARG A 516 -27.10 -24.79 -13.09
C ARG A 516 -28.12 -24.14 -12.18
N VAL A 517 -27.65 -23.41 -11.17
CA VAL A 517 -28.52 -22.56 -10.35
C VAL A 517 -28.36 -21.11 -10.76
N ASP A 518 -29.45 -20.37 -10.78
CA ASP A 518 -29.49 -18.99 -11.29
C ASP A 518 -30.36 -18.07 -10.43
N LEU A 519 -29.84 -16.90 -10.07
CA LEU A 519 -30.52 -15.87 -9.29
C LEU A 519 -30.37 -14.51 -9.99
N THR A 520 -31.49 -13.85 -10.27
CA THR A 520 -31.52 -12.43 -10.64
C THR A 520 -31.59 -11.58 -9.37
N LEU A 521 -30.72 -10.57 -9.25
CA LEU A 521 -30.56 -9.77 -8.04
C LEU A 521 -31.50 -8.55 -7.93
#